data_AF-A0A431J1D2-F1
#
_entry.id   AF-A0A431J1D2-F1
#
_cell.length_a   1.000
_cell.length_b   1.000
_cell.length_c   1.000
_cell.angle_alpha   90.00
_cell.angle_beta   90.00
_cell.angle_gamma   90.00
#
_symmetry.space_group_name_H-M   'P 1'
#
loop_
_entity.id
_entity.type
_entity.pdbx_description
1 polymer ?
#
loop_
_entity_poly.entity_id
_entity_poly.type
_entity_poly.pdbx_seq_one_letter_code
_entity_poly.pdbx_strand_id
1 'polypeptide(L)'
;GSAGGWTKASTGYTFKNASKKSKALVQFLKSESDFTKFHKKDKFWFYDLLLLDILSSKNELGSKIFSSMFKAGDSSVIFKFLDEETSISEDLQVIWRCPKMIFVEALFGRMFK
;
A
#
# COMPACT_ATOMS: atom_id res chain seq x y z
N GLY A 1 12.99 -0.83 9.78
CA GLY A 1 12.62 0.44 9.13
C GLY A 1 12.85 0.33 7.63
N SER A 2 13.48 1.34 7.01
CA SER A 2 13.73 1.37 5.55
C SER A 2 14.50 0.16 5.03
N ALA A 3 15.58 -0.24 5.71
CA ALA A 3 16.36 -1.44 5.35
C ALA A 3 15.54 -2.75 5.37
N GLY A 4 14.44 -2.78 6.12
CA GLY A 4 13.53 -3.93 6.18
C GLY A 4 12.38 -3.86 5.17
N GLY A 5 12.35 -2.85 4.29
CA GLY A 5 11.24 -2.61 3.37
C GLY A 5 9.96 -2.14 4.05
N TRP A 6 10.05 -1.52 5.24
CA TRP A 6 8.87 -1.08 6.00
C TRP A 6 8.43 0.35 5.66
N THR A 7 9.15 1.02 4.76
CA THR A 7 8.78 2.35 4.27
C THR A 7 7.57 2.26 3.35
N LYS A 8 6.58 3.12 3.60
CA LYS A 8 5.36 3.27 2.81
C LYS A 8 5.37 4.63 2.12
N ALA A 9 6.24 4.76 1.12
CA ALA A 9 6.38 5.99 0.32
C ALA A 9 5.12 6.25 -0.54
N SER A 10 4.37 5.19 -0.83
CA SER A 10 3.08 5.22 -1.54
C SER A 10 1.96 5.90 -0.75
N THR A 11 1.91 5.75 0.58
CA THR A 11 0.76 6.21 1.40
C THR A 11 1.12 7.22 2.48
N GLY A 12 2.40 7.39 2.81
CA GLY A 12 2.85 8.23 3.92
C GLY A 12 2.80 7.53 5.30
N TYR A 13 2.43 6.25 5.37
CA TYR A 13 2.22 5.52 6.63
C TYR A 13 3.48 4.86 7.21
N THR A 14 4.67 5.30 6.79
CA THR A 14 5.95 4.68 7.16
C THR A 14 6.12 4.49 8.67
N PHE A 15 5.82 5.52 9.48
CA PHE A 15 5.99 5.43 10.93
C PHE A 15 5.03 4.40 11.56
N LYS A 16 3.75 4.43 11.16
CA LYS A 16 2.73 3.51 11.66
C LYS A 16 3.03 2.07 11.27
N ASN A 17 3.38 1.84 10.00
CA ASN A 17 3.79 0.52 9.51
C ASN A 17 5.04 0.00 10.22
N ALA A 18 6.07 0.84 10.40
CA ALA A 18 7.27 0.46 11.13
C ALA A 18 6.96 0.04 12.58
N SER A 19 6.08 0.77 13.27
CA SER A 19 5.63 0.41 14.62
C SER A 19 4.91 -0.94 14.66
N LYS A 20 4.00 -1.20 13.71
CA LYS A 20 3.30 -2.50 13.59
C LYS A 20 4.28 -3.65 13.31
N LYS A 21 5.16 -3.50 12.33
CA LYS A 21 6.15 -4.53 11.98
C LYS A 21 7.13 -4.78 13.14
N SER A 22 7.54 -3.76 13.88
CA SER A 22 8.36 -3.94 15.10
C SER A 22 7.67 -4.79 16.15
N LYS A 23 6.38 -4.56 16.43
CA LYS A 23 5.61 -5.39 17.37
C LYS A 23 5.49 -6.84 16.88
N ALA A 24 5.21 -7.03 15.60
CA ALA A 24 5.14 -8.37 15.00
C ALA A 24 6.50 -9.08 15.06
N LEU A 25 7.60 -8.35 14.83
CA LEU A 25 8.96 -8.90 14.88
C LEU A 25 9.32 -9.37 16.30
N VAL A 26 9.00 -8.58 17.33
CA VAL A 26 9.25 -8.97 18.73
C VAL A 26 8.52 -10.27 19.08
N GLN A 27 7.29 -10.45 18.61
CA GLN A 27 6.56 -11.71 18.85
C GLN A 27 7.14 -12.88 18.04
N PHE A 28 7.50 -12.64 16.78
CA PHE A 28 8.11 -13.64 15.91
C PHE A 28 9.41 -14.21 16.50
N LEU A 29 10.28 -13.33 17.01
CA LEU A 29 11.56 -13.70 17.60
C LEU A 29 11.47 -14.57 18.87
N LYS A 30 10.27 -14.71 19.47
CA LYS A 30 10.08 -15.58 20.63
C LYS A 30 10.00 -17.07 20.27
N SER A 31 9.63 -17.40 19.04
CA SER A 31 9.34 -18.78 18.63
C SER A 31 9.98 -19.20 17.31
N GLU A 32 10.54 -18.27 16.55
CA GLU A 32 11.14 -18.53 15.24
C GLU A 32 12.43 -17.72 15.08
N SER A 33 13.43 -18.30 14.44
CA SER A 33 14.74 -17.70 14.20
C SER A 33 15.05 -17.51 12.71
N ASP A 34 14.29 -18.16 11.83
CA ASP A 34 14.41 -18.00 10.38
C ASP A 34 13.66 -16.77 9.88
N PHE A 35 14.38 -15.64 9.78
CA PHE A 35 13.84 -14.37 9.29
C PHE A 35 13.23 -14.42 7.88
N THR A 36 13.56 -15.41 7.05
CA THR A 36 12.94 -15.55 5.72
C THR A 36 11.43 -15.79 5.82
N LYS A 37 10.96 -16.34 6.95
CA LYS A 37 9.54 -16.59 7.22
C LYS A 37 8.76 -15.36 7.70
N PHE A 38 9.46 -14.29 8.12
CA PHE A 38 8.84 -13.07 8.63
C PHE A 38 8.33 -12.16 7.49
N HIS A 39 9.12 -12.03 6.42
CA HIS A 39 8.75 -11.16 5.30
C HIS A 39 7.82 -11.90 4.34
N LYS A 40 6.63 -11.33 4.09
CA LYS A 40 5.66 -11.84 3.12
C LYS A 40 5.18 -10.73 2.22
N LYS A 41 5.12 -11.00 0.92
CA LYS A 41 4.46 -10.13 -0.05
C LYS A 41 2.95 -10.36 0.08
N ASP A 42 2.22 -9.30 0.37
CA ASP A 42 0.77 -9.30 0.44
C ASP A 42 0.18 -8.48 -0.71
N LYS A 43 -1.15 -8.36 -0.72
CA LYS A 43 -1.86 -7.54 -1.70
C LYS A 43 -1.46 -6.06 -1.66
N PHE A 44 -1.12 -5.53 -0.49
CA PHE A 44 -0.75 -4.12 -0.33
C PHE A 44 0.64 -3.85 -0.90
N TRP A 45 1.56 -4.81 -0.83
CA TRP A 45 2.83 -4.74 -1.58
C TRP A 45 2.58 -4.53 -3.08
N PHE A 46 1.60 -5.24 -3.66
CA PHE A 46 1.26 -5.06 -5.06
C PHE A 46 0.61 -3.69 -5.35
N TYR A 47 -0.32 -3.24 -4.50
CA TYR A 47 -0.96 -1.93 -4.64
C TYR A 47 0.06 -0.79 -4.53
N ASP A 48 0.97 -0.88 -3.57
CA ASP A 48 2.06 0.07 -3.38
C ASP A 48 2.92 0.18 -4.62
N LEU A 49 3.29 -0.95 -5.21
CA LEU A 49 4.10 -0.94 -6.42
C LEU A 49 3.39 -0.29 -7.60
N LEU A 50 2.10 -0.57 -7.80
CA LEU A 50 1.32 0.12 -8.85
C LEU A 50 1.27 1.62 -8.62
N LEU A 51 1.02 2.05 -7.38
CA LEU A 51 0.97 3.48 -7.05
C LEU A 51 2.34 4.14 -7.21
N LEU A 52 3.43 3.48 -6.80
CA LEU A 52 4.79 3.98 -6.98
C LEU A 52 5.18 4.09 -8.46
N ASP A 53 4.76 3.16 -9.31
CA ASP A 53 5.00 3.23 -10.77
C ASP A 53 4.26 4.44 -11.38
N ILE A 54 3.03 4.70 -10.95
CA ILE A 54 2.27 5.89 -11.35
C ILE A 54 2.98 7.16 -10.88
N LEU A 55 3.35 7.24 -9.60
CA LEU A 55 3.98 8.43 -9.03
C LEU A 55 5.37 8.68 -9.63
N SER A 56 6.10 7.62 -9.99
CA SER A 56 7.41 7.74 -10.63
C SER A 56 7.32 8.25 -12.07
N SER A 57 6.22 7.95 -12.79
CA SER A 57 6.05 8.34 -14.20
C SER A 57 5.25 9.64 -14.37
N LYS A 58 4.24 9.86 -13.52
CA LYS A 58 3.25 10.93 -13.59
C LYS A 58 2.92 11.46 -12.19
N ASN A 59 3.92 12.00 -11.50
CA ASN A 59 3.81 12.43 -10.09
C ASN A 59 2.68 13.45 -9.86
N GLU A 60 2.38 14.29 -10.84
CA GLU A 60 1.29 15.27 -10.82
C GLU A 60 -0.09 14.63 -10.63
N LEU A 61 -0.26 13.36 -11.02
CA LEU A 61 -1.50 12.61 -10.82
C LEU A 61 -1.71 12.20 -9.36
N GLY A 62 -0.65 12.23 -8.54
CA GLY A 62 -0.72 11.86 -7.12
C GLY A 62 -1.80 12.65 -6.39
N SER A 63 -1.79 13.99 -6.51
CA SER A 63 -2.81 14.84 -5.88
C SER A 63 -4.22 14.44 -6.30
N LYS A 64 -4.44 14.15 -7.59
CA LYS A 64 -5.75 13.74 -8.09
C LYS A 64 -6.19 12.38 -7.52
N ILE A 65 -5.28 11.41 -7.43
CA ILE A 65 -5.55 10.09 -6.85
C ILE A 65 -5.96 10.23 -5.38
N PHE A 66 -5.15 10.91 -4.57
CA PHE A 66 -5.45 11.12 -3.15
C PHE A 66 -6.73 11.91 -2.96
N SER A 67 -6.92 13.03 -3.66
CA SER A 67 -8.16 13.80 -3.56
C SER A 67 -9.39 12.97 -3.95
N SER A 68 -9.30 12.15 -5.01
CA SER A 68 -10.41 11.27 -5.41
C SER A 68 -10.73 10.20 -4.37
N MET A 69 -9.73 9.62 -3.69
CA MET A 69 -9.96 8.67 -2.59
C MET A 69 -10.81 9.31 -1.49
N PHE A 70 -10.43 10.51 -1.03
CA PHE A 70 -11.08 11.20 0.09
C PHE A 70 -12.37 11.97 -0.27
N LYS A 71 -12.64 12.20 -1.56
CA LYS A 71 -13.81 13.00 -2.01
C LYS A 71 -15.15 12.31 -1.79
N ALA A 72 -15.20 10.97 -1.83
CA ALA A 72 -16.44 10.22 -1.72
C ALA A 72 -16.26 8.96 -0.88
N GLY A 73 -17.04 8.85 0.21
CA GLY A 73 -17.12 7.65 1.05
C GLY A 73 -16.57 7.83 2.46
N ASP A 74 -16.61 6.75 3.22
CA ASP A 74 -16.15 6.74 4.61
C ASP A 74 -14.62 6.88 4.68
N SER A 75 -14.18 7.95 5.35
CA SER A 75 -12.76 8.21 5.61
C SER A 75 -12.10 7.11 6.44
N SER A 76 -12.87 6.42 7.29
CA SER A 76 -12.40 5.27 8.08
C SER A 76 -11.86 4.16 7.17
N VAL A 77 -12.58 3.83 6.09
CA VAL A 77 -12.16 2.79 5.13
C VAL A 77 -10.87 3.21 4.40
N ILE A 78 -10.73 4.49 4.06
CA ILE A 78 -9.53 5.02 3.42
C ILE A 78 -8.34 4.95 4.38
N PHE A 79 -8.52 5.37 5.64
CA PHE A 79 -7.45 5.30 6.63
C PHE A 79 -7.03 3.85 6.92
N LYS A 80 -7.97 2.90 6.93
CA LYS A 80 -7.64 1.47 7.00
C LYS A 80 -6.86 1.00 5.77
N PHE A 81 -7.22 1.47 4.58
CA PHE A 81 -6.55 1.08 3.34
C PHE A 81 -5.10 1.56 3.33
N LEU A 82 -4.87 2.83 3.68
CA LEU A 82 -3.53 3.41 3.79
C LEU A 82 -2.66 2.72 4.85
N ASP A 83 -3.31 2.10 5.84
CA ASP A 83 -2.72 1.40 6.96
C ASP A 83 -2.67 -0.14 6.80
N GLU A 84 -3.02 -0.65 5.63
CA GLU A 84 -3.00 -2.07 5.26
C GLU A 84 -3.96 -2.98 6.05
N GLU A 85 -5.09 -2.43 6.52
CA GLU A 85 -6.06 -3.15 7.37
C GLU A 85 -7.38 -3.46 6.68
N THR A 86 -7.55 -3.10 5.41
CA THR A 86 -8.77 -3.37 4.65
C THR A 86 -8.88 -4.81 4.18
N SER A 87 -10.11 -5.28 4.05
CA SER A 87 -10.50 -6.50 3.34
C SER A 87 -10.51 -6.30 1.82
N ILE A 88 -10.54 -7.38 1.03
CA ILE A 88 -10.56 -7.28 -0.45
C ILE A 88 -11.78 -6.49 -0.95
N SER A 89 -12.93 -6.62 -0.28
CA SER A 89 -14.13 -5.85 -0.62
C SER A 89 -13.97 -4.36 -0.32
N GLU A 90 -13.36 -4.00 0.80
CA GLU A 90 -13.02 -2.61 1.13
C GLU A 90 -11.97 -2.04 0.17
N ASP A 91 -10.95 -2.82 -0.22
CA ASP A 91 -9.97 -2.40 -1.23
C ASP A 91 -10.66 -2.02 -2.54
N LEU A 92 -11.59 -2.86 -3.00
CA LEU A 92 -12.31 -2.62 -4.24
C LEU A 92 -13.15 -1.34 -4.18
N GLN A 93 -13.75 -1.05 -3.01
CA GLN A 93 -14.46 0.22 -2.79
C GLN A 93 -13.51 1.43 -2.90
N VAL A 94 -12.29 1.34 -2.38
CA VAL A 94 -11.30 2.42 -2.48
C VAL A 94 -10.80 2.56 -3.93
N ILE A 95 -10.42 1.45 -4.57
CA ILE A 95 -9.90 1.42 -5.94
C ILE A 95 -10.94 1.95 -6.94
N TRP A 96 -12.23 1.66 -6.75
CA TRP A 96 -13.30 2.19 -7.61
C TRP A 96 -13.48 3.70 -7.51
N ARG A 97 -13.08 4.33 -6.40
CA ARG A 97 -13.11 5.80 -6.24
C ARG A 97 -11.93 6.46 -6.93
N CYS A 98 -10.83 5.73 -7.12
CA CYS A 98 -9.67 6.21 -7.83
C CYS A 98 -9.92 6.33 -9.34
N PRO A 99 -9.12 7.14 -10.06
CA PRO A 99 -9.16 7.18 -11.51
C PRO A 99 -8.71 5.84 -12.13
N LYS A 100 -9.67 4.95 -12.42
CA LYS A 100 -9.40 3.58 -12.90
C LYS A 100 -8.45 3.48 -14.09
N MET A 101 -8.54 4.40 -15.06
CA MET A 101 -7.68 4.37 -16.24
C MET A 101 -6.19 4.51 -15.90
N ILE A 102 -5.86 5.30 -14.87
CA ILE A 102 -4.47 5.51 -14.45
C ILE A 102 -3.88 4.21 -13.87
N PHE A 103 -4.66 3.48 -13.07
CA PHE A 103 -4.24 2.20 -12.50
C PHE A 103 -4.18 1.09 -13.54
N VAL A 104 -5.10 1.09 -14.51
CA VAL A 104 -5.10 0.14 -15.62
C VAL A 104 -3.86 0.35 -16.51
N GLU A 105 -3.55 1.60 -16.88
CA GLU A 105 -2.31 1.92 -17.63
C GLU A 105 -1.05 1.43 -16.92
N ALA A 106 -0.96 1.67 -15.61
CA ALA A 106 0.18 1.20 -14.81
C ALA A 106 0.28 -0.33 -14.74
N LEU A 107 -0.87 -1.02 -14.64
CA LEU A 107 -0.92 -2.48 -14.65
C LEU A 107 -0.44 -3.05 -15.99
N PHE A 108 -0.95 -2.52 -17.10
CA PHE A 108 -0.51 -2.89 -18.45
C PHE A 108 1.00 -2.61 -18.62
N GLY A 109 1.45 -1.41 -18.25
CA GLY A 109 2.85 -1.03 -18.32
C GLY A 109 3.76 -1.96 -17.53
N ARG A 110 3.28 -2.59 -16.45
CA ARG A 110 4.03 -3.57 -15.68
C ARG A 110 4.03 -4.97 -16.29
N MET A 111 2.91 -5.40 -16.87
CA MET A 111 2.77 -6.74 -17.46
C MET A 111 3.55 -6.90 -18.77
N PHE A 112 3.74 -5.81 -19.51
CA PHE A 112 4.38 -5.80 -20.84
C PHE A 112 5.79 -5.18 -20.83
N LYS A 113 6.41 -5.06 -19.65
CA LYS A 113 7.80 -4.60 -19.49
C LYS A 113 8.77 -5.77 -19.37
#